data_AF-A0A8C5EEQ0-F1
#
_entry.id   AF-A0A8C5EEQ0-F1
#
_cell.length_a   1.000
_cell.length_b   1.000
_cell.length_c   1.000
_cell.angle_alpha   90.00
_cell.angle_beta   90.00
_cell.angle_gamma   90.00
#
_symmetry.space_group_name_H-M   'P 1'
#
loop_
_entity.id
_entity.type
_entity.pdbx_description
1 polymer ?
#
loop_
_entity_poly.entity_id
_entity_poly.type
_entity_poly.pdbx_seq_one_letter_code
_entity_poly.pdbx_strand_id
1 'polypeptide(L)'
;MAGDSVRLSKNLMRMKVESSTGISTFVPTSSMMSEVMDETAGDRPVRDNDKAGDVRVHPSFLSRMAREDLEDHFLNQKEDIQRLKQQINKQDDKYKKLGTKLSRLVKDRRRMEHLVAGPAAPLSNVEMEEVVEELQDKVRALQTDKETLSRRLLLVRQQQLNSQSQRAGPYAHVKPRVNTGAKRSGSSSPAARLRGE
;
A
#
# COMPACT_ATOMS: atom_id res chain seq x y z
N MET A 1 -14.29 -11.68 63.07
CA MET A 1 -15.14 -10.97 62.09
C MET A 1 -14.43 -11.08 60.73
N ALA A 2 -14.34 -12.22 60.04
CA ALA A 2 -15.33 -13.21 59.57
C ALA A 2 -16.42 -12.60 58.67
N GLY A 3 -16.43 -13.05 57.39
CA GLY A 3 -17.45 -12.82 56.37
C GLY A 3 -17.20 -11.59 55.49
N ASP A 4 -17.20 -11.60 54.16
CA ASP A 4 -17.86 -12.53 53.24
C ASP A 4 -17.11 -12.63 51.91
N SER A 5 -16.53 -13.81 51.69
CA SER A 5 -16.04 -14.31 50.41
C SER A 5 -17.08 -15.28 49.83
N VAL A 6 -18.30 -14.85 49.50
CA VAL A 6 -19.29 -15.76 48.87
C VAL A 6 -20.33 -15.01 48.01
N ARG A 7 -19.95 -14.43 46.86
CA ARG A 7 -20.91 -14.11 45.78
C ARG A 7 -20.33 -14.24 44.35
N LEU A 8 -19.40 -15.17 44.14
CA LEU A 8 -19.38 -15.87 42.85
C LEU A 8 -20.58 -16.84 42.81
N SER A 9 -20.98 -17.24 41.60
CA SER A 9 -21.94 -18.31 41.28
C SER A 9 -23.44 -18.01 41.44
N LYS A 10 -24.00 -17.22 40.51
CA LYS A 10 -25.43 -17.39 40.12
C LYS A 10 -25.79 -17.23 38.64
N ASN A 11 -24.87 -16.95 37.73
CA ASN A 11 -25.22 -16.87 36.29
C ASN A 11 -24.49 -17.90 35.42
N LEU A 12 -24.40 -19.14 35.93
CA LEU A 12 -24.07 -20.32 35.14
C LEU A 12 -25.37 -21.12 34.92
N MET A 13 -25.59 -21.53 33.66
CA MET A 13 -26.60 -22.49 33.20
C MET A 13 -28.06 -21.99 33.11
N ARG A 14 -28.38 -21.37 31.98
CA ARG A 14 -29.56 -21.79 31.22
C ARG A 14 -29.11 -22.26 29.84
N MET A 15 -28.97 -23.59 29.76
CA MET A 15 -28.61 -24.34 28.57
C MET A 15 -29.73 -24.35 27.51
N LYS A 16 -29.28 -24.65 26.29
CA LYS A 16 -29.89 -25.40 25.18
C LYS A 16 -30.41 -24.59 23.99
N VAL A 17 -29.69 -24.70 22.86
CA VAL A 17 -29.96 -25.54 21.66
C VAL A 17 -30.84 -24.71 20.72
N GLU A 18 -30.39 -24.37 19.50
CA GLU A 18 -30.83 -25.05 18.29
C GLU A 18 -30.01 -24.58 17.05
N SER A 19 -29.67 -25.55 16.20
CA SER A 19 -29.71 -25.54 14.71
C SER A 19 -29.02 -24.38 13.96
N SER A 20 -27.94 -24.67 13.24
CA SER A 20 -27.92 -25.12 11.82
C SER A 20 -27.84 -23.95 10.83
N THR A 21 -27.17 -24.22 9.71
CA THR A 21 -27.37 -23.57 8.39
C THR A 21 -27.16 -22.05 8.37
N GLY A 22 -26.05 -21.57 7.81
CA GLY A 22 -25.95 -21.50 6.35
C GLY A 22 -26.00 -20.02 5.95
N ILE A 23 -24.95 -19.57 5.26
CA ILE A 23 -24.89 -18.39 4.37
C ILE A 23 -25.99 -17.32 4.61
N SER A 24 -25.67 -16.28 5.39
CA SER A 24 -26.38 -15.01 5.28
C SER A 24 -25.46 -14.04 4.55
N THR A 25 -25.67 -13.93 3.25
CA THR A 25 -25.09 -12.90 2.39
C THR A 25 -25.44 -11.53 2.98
N PHE A 26 -24.43 -10.82 3.49
CA PHE A 26 -24.52 -9.39 3.72
C PHE A 26 -24.74 -8.72 2.36
N VAL A 27 -26.00 -8.48 2.03
CA VAL A 27 -26.38 -7.53 0.98
C VAL A 27 -26.32 -6.15 1.65
N PRO A 28 -25.34 -5.29 1.32
CA PRO A 28 -25.44 -3.90 1.71
C PRO A 28 -26.62 -3.33 0.93
N THR A 29 -27.69 -2.97 1.64
CA THR A 29 -28.72 -2.09 1.10
C THR A 29 -28.04 -0.83 0.61
N SER A 30 -28.07 -0.66 -0.70
CA SER A 30 -27.80 0.58 -1.43
C SER A 30 -28.48 1.76 -0.74
N SER A 31 -27.85 2.93 -0.87
CA SER A 31 -28.29 4.24 -0.38
C SER A 31 -27.90 4.57 1.06
N MET A 32 -26.60 4.79 1.29
CA MET A 32 -26.07 6.01 1.95
C MET A 32 -24.57 6.12 1.62
N MET A 33 -24.23 6.18 0.33
CA MET A 33 -22.93 6.66 -0.14
C MET A 33 -23.23 7.91 -0.96
N SER A 34 -23.15 9.08 -0.33
CA SER A 34 -22.77 10.36 -0.97
C SER A 34 -23.12 11.52 -0.04
N GLU A 35 -22.26 11.77 0.93
CA GLU A 35 -21.90 13.14 1.33
C GLU A 35 -20.50 13.06 1.96
N VAL A 36 -19.57 12.46 1.20
CA VAL A 36 -18.24 13.03 1.20
C VAL A 36 -18.42 14.40 0.57
N MET A 37 -18.46 15.43 1.41
CA MET A 37 -18.21 16.78 0.98
C MET A 37 -16.79 16.76 0.41
N ASP A 38 -16.70 16.43 -0.88
CA ASP A 38 -15.64 16.89 -1.75
C ASP A 38 -15.85 18.40 -1.85
N GLU A 39 -15.44 19.12 -0.79
CA GLU A 39 -15.01 20.48 -0.94
C GLU A 39 -13.72 20.39 -1.76
N THR A 40 -13.92 20.18 -3.07
CA THR A 40 -13.18 20.89 -4.11
C THR A 40 -12.92 22.25 -3.50
N ALA A 41 -11.72 22.41 -2.96
CA ALA A 41 -11.23 23.66 -2.41
C ALA A 41 -11.52 24.63 -3.51
N GLY A 42 -12.58 25.43 -3.32
CA GLY A 42 -13.17 26.21 -4.38
C GLY A 42 -12.02 26.83 -5.12
N ASP A 43 -12.00 26.63 -6.42
CA ASP A 43 -11.13 27.34 -7.34
C ASP A 43 -11.46 28.82 -7.13
N ARG A 44 -10.93 29.34 -6.03
CA ARG A 44 -10.86 30.75 -5.72
C ARG A 44 -10.04 31.17 -6.91
N PRO A 45 -10.61 31.99 -7.81
CA PRO A 45 -9.81 32.50 -8.91
C PRO A 45 -8.53 32.95 -8.26
N VAL A 46 -7.41 32.33 -8.65
CA VAL A 46 -6.09 32.81 -8.28
C VAL A 46 -6.23 34.29 -8.61
N ARG A 47 -6.20 35.14 -7.58
CA ARG A 47 -6.07 36.56 -7.84
C ARG A 47 -4.68 36.63 -8.41
N ASP A 48 -4.61 36.43 -9.73
CA ASP A 48 -3.54 36.90 -10.55
C ASP A 48 -3.48 38.35 -10.11
N ASN A 49 -2.44 38.64 -9.34
CA ASN A 49 -2.11 40.01 -9.02
C ASN A 49 -1.52 40.58 -10.31
N ASP A 50 -2.31 40.58 -11.39
CA ASP A 50 -2.15 41.31 -12.64
C ASP A 50 -2.41 42.80 -12.41
N LYS A 51 -2.14 43.25 -11.18
CA LYS A 51 -1.77 44.63 -10.89
C LYS A 51 -0.32 44.89 -11.33
N ALA A 52 0.26 44.05 -12.18
CA ALA A 52 1.14 44.55 -13.24
C ALA A 52 0.27 45.16 -14.36
N GLY A 53 -0.65 46.05 -13.99
CA GLY A 53 -1.23 46.97 -14.94
C GLY A 53 -0.06 47.78 -15.47
N ASP A 54 0.28 47.57 -16.73
CA ASP A 54 1.13 48.45 -17.49
C ASP A 54 0.45 49.82 -17.43
N VAL A 55 0.81 50.63 -16.42
CA VAL A 55 0.32 52.01 -16.24
C VAL A 55 1.03 52.85 -17.30
N ARG A 56 0.77 52.54 -18.57
CA ARG A 56 1.10 53.42 -19.67
C ARG A 56 0.08 54.52 -19.64
N VAL A 57 0.48 55.62 -19.00
CA VAL A 57 -0.25 56.87 -19.08
C VAL A 57 -0.42 57.22 -20.56
N HIS A 58 -1.67 57.39 -20.99
CA HIS A 58 -1.99 57.59 -22.40
C HIS A 58 -1.32 58.89 -22.89
N PRO A 59 -0.59 58.90 -24.04
CA PRO A 59 0.17 60.07 -24.48
C PRO A 59 -0.64 61.36 -24.65
N SER A 60 -1.94 61.24 -24.96
CA SER A 60 -2.85 62.40 -25.06
C SER A 60 -3.18 63.05 -23.71
N PHE A 61 -3.05 62.31 -22.60
CA PHE A 61 -3.20 62.87 -21.25
C PHE A 61 -1.96 63.70 -20.90
N LEU A 62 -0.76 63.17 -21.20
CA LEU A 62 0.51 63.86 -20.97
C LEU A 62 0.64 65.16 -21.79
N SER A 63 0.13 65.18 -23.03
CA SER A 63 0.15 66.39 -23.89
C SER A 63 -0.84 67.48 -23.47
N ARG A 64 -1.85 67.16 -22.65
CA ARG A 64 -2.85 68.12 -22.15
C ARG A 64 -2.48 68.73 -20.80
N MET A 65 -1.47 68.20 -20.12
CA MET A 65 -1.02 68.68 -18.81
C MET A 65 -0.09 69.89 -18.95
N ALA A 66 -0.09 70.76 -17.93
CA ALA A 66 0.94 71.78 -17.82
C ALA A 66 2.30 71.12 -17.59
N ARG A 67 3.38 71.84 -17.93
CA ARG A 67 4.73 71.29 -17.84
C ARG A 67 5.12 70.98 -16.39
N GLU A 68 4.72 71.82 -15.46
CA GLU A 68 4.97 71.68 -14.03
C GLU A 68 4.28 70.43 -13.48
N ASP A 69 3.00 70.22 -13.82
CA ASP A 69 2.23 69.04 -13.41
C ASP A 69 2.82 67.74 -13.97
N LEU A 70 3.45 67.81 -15.16
CA LEU A 70 4.11 66.66 -15.79
C LEU A 70 5.40 66.28 -15.04
N GLU A 71 6.18 67.28 -14.60
CA GLU A 71 7.40 67.07 -13.82
C GLU A 71 7.06 66.46 -12.44
N ASP A 72 6.02 66.96 -11.77
CA ASP A 72 5.54 66.41 -10.50
C ASP A 72 5.00 64.98 -10.65
N HIS A 73 4.24 64.69 -11.72
CA HIS A 73 3.77 63.33 -12.00
C HIS A 73 4.94 62.36 -12.20
N PHE A 74 5.97 62.77 -12.95
CA PHE A 74 7.16 61.94 -13.17
C PHE A 74 7.93 61.68 -11.87
N LEU A 75 8.08 62.71 -11.02
CA LEU A 75 8.73 62.56 -9.71
C LEU A 75 7.95 61.61 -8.80
N ASN A 76 6.64 61.79 -8.67
CA ASN A 76 5.78 60.93 -7.87
C ASN A 76 5.81 59.48 -8.37
N GLN A 77 5.72 59.27 -9.69
CA GLN A 77 5.77 57.94 -10.29
C GLN A 77 7.13 57.26 -10.02
N LYS A 78 8.24 58.00 -10.07
CA LYS A 78 9.57 57.48 -9.72
C LYS A 78 9.65 57.07 -8.25
N GLU A 79 9.11 57.89 -7.34
CA GLU A 79 9.04 57.55 -5.92
C GLU A 79 8.21 56.29 -5.67
N ASP A 80 7.07 56.14 -6.34
CA ASP A 80 6.21 54.97 -6.20
C ASP A 80 6.89 53.70 -6.73
N ILE A 81 7.59 53.77 -7.87
CA ILE A 81 8.43 52.67 -8.36
C ILE A 81 9.51 52.31 -7.33
N GLN A 82 10.13 53.30 -6.69
CA GLN A 82 11.12 53.06 -5.64
C GLN A 82 10.50 52.39 -4.40
N ARG A 83 9.31 52.82 -3.96
CA ARG A 83 8.56 52.19 -2.86
C ARG A 83 8.18 50.75 -3.20
N LEU A 84 7.72 50.48 -4.41
CA LEU A 84 7.40 49.13 -4.88
C LEU A 84 8.63 48.22 -4.87
N LYS A 85 9.77 48.70 -5.39
CA LYS A 85 11.05 47.96 -5.32
C LYS A 85 11.45 47.62 -3.89
N GLN A 86 11.28 48.55 -2.95
CA GLN A 86 11.55 48.29 -1.53
C GLN A 86 10.60 47.23 -0.95
N GLN A 87 9.32 47.26 -1.31
CA GLN A 87 8.36 46.25 -0.86
C GLN A 87 8.70 44.86 -1.40
N ILE A 88 9.06 44.75 -2.69
CA ILE A 88 9.51 43.51 -3.31
C ILE A 88 10.74 42.96 -2.58
N ASN A 89 11.76 43.80 -2.35
CA ASN A 89 12.97 43.38 -1.63
C ASN A 89 12.66 42.89 -0.21
N LYS A 90 11.75 43.58 0.52
CA LYS A 90 11.30 43.15 1.85
C LYS A 90 10.58 41.80 1.82
N GLN A 91 9.79 41.52 0.78
CA GLN A 91 9.13 40.22 0.62
C GLN A 91 10.13 39.13 0.24
N ASP A 92 11.07 39.44 -0.65
CA ASP A 92 12.13 38.50 -1.06
C ASP A 92 13.02 38.10 0.13
N ASP A 93 13.34 39.03 1.02
CA ASP A 93 14.05 38.72 2.27
C ASP A 93 13.25 37.78 3.19
N LYS A 94 11.91 37.93 3.25
CA LYS A 94 11.05 37.00 3.97
C LYS A 94 11.03 35.63 3.31
N TYR A 95 10.93 35.58 1.99
CA TYR A 95 10.98 34.34 1.23
C TYR A 95 12.30 33.59 1.45
N LYS A 96 13.45 34.28 1.39
CA LYS A 96 14.77 33.73 1.71
C LYS A 96 14.87 33.20 3.14
N LYS A 97 14.34 33.93 4.13
CA LYS A 97 14.29 33.46 5.53
C LYS A 97 13.41 32.22 5.69
N LEU A 98 12.28 32.16 5.00
CA LEU A 98 11.41 30.98 5.03
C LEU A 98 12.05 29.79 4.31
N GLY A 99 12.66 30.02 3.14
CA GLY A 99 13.37 28.98 2.38
C GLY A 99 14.52 28.36 3.17
N THR A 100 15.31 29.18 3.88
CA THR A 100 16.36 28.67 4.77
C THR A 100 15.79 27.93 5.99
N LYS A 101 14.69 28.41 6.60
CA LYS A 101 13.99 27.68 7.68
C LYS A 101 13.45 26.34 7.22
N LEU A 102 12.83 26.28 6.04
CA LEU A 102 12.33 25.04 5.47
C LEU A 102 13.47 24.06 5.19
N SER A 103 14.58 24.53 4.61
CA SER A 103 15.76 23.70 4.39
C SER A 103 16.32 23.12 5.70
N ARG A 104 16.31 23.91 6.80
CA ARG A 104 16.68 23.44 8.13
C ARG A 104 15.69 22.39 8.66
N LEU A 105 14.38 22.67 8.64
CA LEU A 105 13.35 21.74 9.08
C LEU A 105 13.41 20.41 8.30
N VAL A 106 13.63 20.45 6.99
CA VAL A 106 13.79 19.24 6.16
C VAL A 106 15.02 18.44 6.58
N LYS A 107 16.15 19.12 6.84
CA LYS A 107 17.37 18.45 7.34
C LYS A 107 17.18 17.89 8.74
N ASP A 108 16.55 18.63 9.63
CA ASP A 108 16.30 18.22 11.01
C ASP A 108 15.31 17.04 11.06
N ARG A 109 14.28 17.05 10.20
CA ARG A 109 13.37 15.92 10.01
C ARG A 109 14.12 14.68 9.51
N ARG A 110 14.96 14.81 8.48
CA ARG A 110 15.80 13.69 8.01
C ARG A 110 16.68 13.15 9.14
N ARG A 111 17.35 14.03 9.90
CA ARG A 111 18.16 13.62 11.06
C ARG A 111 17.33 12.89 12.12
N MET A 112 16.13 13.36 12.41
CA MET A 112 15.22 12.73 13.36
C MET A 112 14.73 11.37 12.85
N GLU A 113 14.41 11.25 11.57
CA GLU A 113 14.08 9.99 10.92
C GLU A 113 15.26 9.00 11.02
N HIS A 114 16.50 9.46 10.81
CA HIS A 114 17.71 8.66 11.05
C HIS A 114 17.94 8.27 12.52
N LEU A 115 17.50 9.07 13.49
CA LEU A 115 17.62 8.75 14.92
C LEU A 115 16.53 7.78 15.38
N VAL A 116 15.32 7.89 14.81
CA VAL A 116 14.17 7.03 15.14
C VAL A 116 14.24 5.68 14.44
N ALA A 117 14.71 5.64 13.19
CA ALA A 117 14.85 4.41 12.41
C ALA A 117 16.31 3.91 12.29
N GLY A 118 17.23 4.49 13.08
CA GLY A 118 18.64 4.13 13.05
C GLY A 118 19.34 4.49 11.71
N PRO A 119 20.64 4.17 11.57
CA PRO A 119 21.45 4.52 10.40
C PRO A 119 20.89 4.07 9.04
N ALA A 120 19.86 3.23 9.03
CA ALA A 120 19.32 2.63 7.83
C ALA A 120 18.14 3.41 7.21
N ALA A 121 17.46 4.36 7.85
CA ALA A 121 16.10 4.76 7.43
C ALA A 121 15.84 5.11 5.93
N PRO A 122 16.66 5.89 5.21
CA PRO A 122 16.41 6.15 3.78
C PRO A 122 17.00 5.08 2.85
N LEU A 123 18.01 4.33 3.32
CA LEU A 123 18.57 3.16 2.62
C LEU A 123 17.71 1.92 2.85
N SER A 124 16.99 1.86 3.96
CA SER A 124 16.13 0.77 4.40
C SER A 124 14.90 0.63 3.53
N ASN A 125 14.38 1.70 2.92
CA ASN A 125 13.30 1.53 1.95
C ASN A 125 13.82 0.86 0.68
N VAL A 126 15.02 1.20 0.21
CA VAL A 126 15.65 0.58 -0.97
C VAL A 126 16.11 -0.84 -0.66
N GLU A 127 16.76 -1.07 0.48
CA GLU A 127 17.18 -2.39 0.95
C GLU A 127 15.99 -3.29 1.27
N MET A 128 14.90 -2.75 1.84
CA MET A 128 13.66 -3.51 2.05
C MET A 128 12.95 -3.81 0.74
N GLU A 129 12.99 -2.89 -0.23
CA GLU A 129 12.49 -3.14 -1.59
C GLU A 129 13.29 -4.27 -2.26
N GLU A 130 14.61 -4.28 -2.14
CA GLU A 130 15.49 -5.35 -2.64
C GLU A 130 15.21 -6.70 -1.96
N VAL A 131 15.05 -6.74 -0.63
CA VAL A 131 14.70 -7.97 0.11
C VAL A 131 13.31 -8.47 -0.23
N VAL A 132 12.34 -7.56 -0.45
CA VAL A 132 10.99 -7.92 -0.90
C VAL A 132 11.05 -8.50 -2.32
N GLU A 133 11.83 -7.92 -3.22
CA GLU A 133 12.02 -8.41 -4.58
C GLU A 133 12.67 -9.81 -4.58
N GLU A 134 13.74 -10.01 -3.81
CA GLU A 134 14.43 -11.31 -3.71
C GLU A 134 13.50 -12.39 -3.12
N LEU A 135 12.68 -12.05 -2.12
CA LEU A 135 11.68 -12.97 -1.56
C LEU A 135 10.59 -13.30 -2.57
N GLN A 136 10.12 -12.32 -3.35
CA GLN A 136 9.14 -12.57 -4.41
C GLN A 136 9.71 -13.49 -5.50
N ASP A 137 10.97 -13.33 -5.88
CA ASP A 137 11.64 -14.23 -6.81
C ASP A 137 11.77 -15.65 -6.26
N LYS A 138 12.13 -15.82 -4.99
CA LYS A 138 12.16 -17.13 -4.33
C LYS A 138 10.78 -17.77 -4.30
N VAL A 139 9.73 -17.01 -4.03
CA VAL A 139 8.34 -17.52 -4.06
C VAL A 139 7.95 -17.96 -5.47
N ARG A 140 8.26 -17.16 -6.50
CA ARG A 140 8.02 -17.52 -7.90
C ARG A 140 8.77 -18.79 -8.28
N ALA A 141 10.07 -18.88 -7.98
CA ALA A 141 10.89 -20.06 -8.25
C ALA A 141 10.31 -21.32 -7.57
N LEU A 142 10.00 -21.24 -6.27
CA LEU A 142 9.40 -22.35 -5.53
C LEU A 142 8.02 -22.76 -6.08
N GLN A 143 7.20 -21.80 -6.53
CA GLN A 143 5.93 -22.09 -7.20
C GLN A 143 6.16 -22.84 -8.52
N THR A 144 7.11 -22.42 -9.34
CA THR A 144 7.44 -23.11 -10.60
C THR A 144 7.98 -24.53 -10.36
N ASP A 145 8.81 -24.72 -9.34
CA ASP A 145 9.33 -26.05 -8.96
C ASP A 145 8.21 -26.95 -8.45
N LYS A 146 7.31 -26.42 -7.62
CA LYS A 146 6.13 -27.15 -7.14
C LYS A 146 5.25 -27.60 -8.30
N GLU A 147 4.97 -26.72 -9.25
CA GLU A 147 4.19 -27.06 -10.44
C GLU A 147 4.89 -28.11 -11.30
N THR A 148 6.20 -27.95 -11.51
CA THR A 148 7.00 -28.89 -12.30
C THR A 148 7.00 -30.28 -11.66
N LEU A 149 7.20 -30.35 -10.33
CA LEU A 149 7.16 -31.60 -9.59
C LEU A 149 5.76 -32.22 -9.62
N SER A 150 4.71 -31.42 -9.49
CA SER A 150 3.31 -31.86 -9.59
C SER A 150 3.03 -32.49 -10.97
N ARG A 151 3.45 -31.83 -12.07
CA ARG A 151 3.31 -32.36 -13.43
C ARG A 151 4.07 -33.68 -13.61
N ARG A 152 5.31 -33.76 -13.11
CA ARG A 152 6.11 -35.01 -13.15
C ARG A 152 5.45 -36.13 -12.36
N LEU A 153 4.94 -35.84 -11.17
CA LEU A 153 4.22 -36.80 -10.34
C LEU A 153 2.96 -37.32 -11.06
N LEU A 154 2.21 -36.42 -11.72
CA LEU A 154 1.05 -36.79 -12.51
C LEU A 154 1.42 -37.73 -13.67
N LEU A 155 2.49 -37.44 -14.40
CA LEU A 155 2.99 -38.29 -15.49
C LEU A 155 3.37 -39.69 -14.98
N VAL A 156 4.10 -39.77 -13.87
CA VAL A 156 4.46 -41.05 -13.25
C VAL A 156 3.22 -41.83 -12.82
N ARG A 157 2.25 -41.16 -12.19
CA ARG A 157 0.99 -41.79 -11.79
C ARG A 157 0.23 -42.34 -12.99
N GLN A 158 0.18 -41.61 -14.10
CA GLN A 158 -0.45 -42.06 -15.32
C GLN A 158 0.27 -43.26 -15.96
N GLN A 159 1.61 -43.25 -15.99
CA GLN A 159 2.40 -44.39 -16.45
C GLN A 159 2.16 -45.64 -15.60
N GLN A 160 2.05 -45.50 -14.28
CA GLN A 160 1.74 -46.61 -13.37
C GLN A 160 0.34 -47.19 -13.64
N LEU A 161 -0.68 -46.35 -13.81
CA LEU A 161 -2.03 -46.81 -14.13
C LEU A 161 -2.07 -47.54 -15.48
N ASN A 162 -1.42 -47.00 -16.50
CA ASN A 162 -1.29 -47.64 -17.81
C ASN A 162 -0.57 -49.00 -17.70
N SER A 163 0.47 -49.09 -16.86
CA SER A 163 1.21 -50.34 -16.63
C SER A 163 0.43 -51.38 -15.82
N GLN A 164 -0.42 -50.95 -14.89
CA GLN A 164 -1.31 -51.85 -14.14
C GLN A 164 -2.46 -52.37 -15.00
N SER A 165 -2.99 -51.54 -15.91
CA SER A 165 -3.98 -51.98 -16.90
C SER A 165 -3.47 -53.14 -17.77
N GLN A 166 -2.16 -53.18 -18.08
CA GLN A 166 -1.53 -54.25 -18.86
C GLN A 166 -1.31 -55.56 -18.07
N ARG A 167 -1.43 -55.53 -16.72
CA ARG A 167 -1.26 -56.73 -15.88
C ARG A 167 -2.54 -57.55 -15.71
N ALA A 168 -3.70 -57.00 -16.05
CA ALA A 168 -5.00 -57.69 -15.99
C ALA A 168 -5.28 -58.54 -17.24
N GLY A 169 -4.27 -59.23 -17.76
CA GLY A 169 -4.43 -60.17 -18.87
C GLY A 169 -5.02 -61.51 -18.42
N PRO A 170 -5.50 -62.36 -19.33
CA PRO A 170 -6.15 -63.65 -19.03
C PRO A 170 -5.34 -64.60 -18.13
N TYR A 171 -4.02 -64.40 -18.06
CA TYR A 171 -3.07 -65.22 -17.28
C TYR A 171 -2.56 -64.55 -16.01
N ALA A 172 -3.20 -63.47 -15.52
CA ALA A 172 -2.79 -62.75 -14.31
C ALA A 172 -2.72 -63.63 -13.04
N HIS A 173 -3.44 -64.76 -13.03
CA HIS A 173 -3.44 -65.75 -11.94
C HIS A 173 -2.19 -66.63 -11.89
N VAL A 174 -1.39 -66.67 -12.97
CA VAL A 174 -0.18 -67.49 -13.05
C VAL A 174 0.97 -66.79 -12.29
N LYS A 175 1.52 -67.46 -11.27
CA LYS A 175 2.62 -66.89 -10.47
C LYS A 175 3.94 -66.91 -11.27
N PRO A 176 4.76 -65.84 -11.21
CA PRO A 176 6.09 -65.83 -11.83
C PRO A 176 6.96 -66.95 -11.26
N ARG A 177 7.62 -67.72 -12.13
CA ARG A 177 8.54 -68.81 -11.75
C ARG A 177 9.92 -68.30 -11.31
N VAL A 178 10.26 -67.07 -11.70
CA VAL A 178 11.53 -66.40 -11.38
C VAL A 178 11.22 -65.12 -10.62
N ASN A 179 11.88 -64.91 -9.48
CA ASN A 179 11.72 -63.70 -8.68
C ASN A 179 12.52 -62.56 -9.31
N THR A 180 11.83 -61.65 -10.01
CA THR A 180 12.46 -60.48 -10.64
C THR A 180 12.72 -59.32 -9.66
N GLY A 181 12.54 -59.52 -8.35
CA GLY A 181 12.76 -58.50 -7.33
C GLY A 181 11.72 -57.37 -7.30
N ALA A 182 10.77 -57.33 -8.26
CA ALA A 182 9.73 -56.33 -8.33
C ALA A 182 8.61 -56.62 -7.30
N LYS A 183 8.47 -55.78 -6.27
CA LYS A 183 7.39 -55.90 -5.28
C LYS A 183 6.04 -55.63 -5.94
N ARG A 184 5.10 -56.58 -5.83
CA ARG A 184 3.71 -56.37 -6.25
C ARG A 184 3.03 -55.43 -5.23
N SER A 185 2.73 -54.21 -5.64
CA SER A 185 1.93 -53.26 -4.85
C SER A 185 0.47 -53.75 -4.84
N GLY A 186 0.11 -54.62 -3.90
CA GLY A 186 -1.27 -55.13 -3.83
C GLY A 186 -1.60 -56.17 -2.77
N SER A 187 -0.68 -56.54 -1.87
CA SER A 187 -1.01 -57.39 -0.72
C SER A 187 -0.61 -56.70 0.59
N SER A 188 -1.22 -55.56 0.89
CA SER A 188 -1.30 -55.05 2.26
C SER A 188 -2.41 -55.83 2.98
N SER A 189 -2.00 -56.84 3.74
CA SER A 189 -2.85 -57.48 4.75
C SER A 189 -3.27 -56.42 5.78
N PRO A 190 -4.57 -56.20 6.07
CA PRO A 190 -4.99 -55.28 7.11
C PRO A 190 -4.94 -56.03 8.45
N ALA A 191 -3.79 -56.01 9.11
CA ALA A 191 -3.67 -56.51 10.47
C ALA A 191 -2.66 -55.66 11.24
N ALA A 192 -3.07 -55.26 12.44
CA ALA A 192 -2.32 -54.51 13.47
C ALA A 192 -2.28 -52.98 13.32
N ARG A 193 -3.33 -52.31 13.81
CA ARG A 193 -3.17 -51.14 14.68
C ARG A 193 -4.01 -51.35 15.94
N LEU A 194 -3.42 -52.09 16.87
CA LEU A 194 -3.78 -52.04 18.28
C LEU A 194 -3.02 -50.85 18.91
N ARG A 195 -3.78 -49.98 19.57
CA ARG A 195 -3.57 -49.44 20.93
C ARG A 195 -2.14 -49.03 21.37
N GLY A 196 -2.02 -47.77 21.80
CA GLY A 196 -0.92 -47.18 22.58
C GLY A 196 -0.90 -45.68 22.34
N GLU A 197 -1.59 -44.91 23.20
CA GLU A 197 -1.00 -43.98 24.21
C GLU A 197 -0.49 -42.69 23.55
#